data_AF-A0A5N8WR26-F1
#
_entry.id   AF-A0A5N8WR26-F1
#
_cell.length_a   1.000
_cell.length_b   1.000
_cell.length_c   1.000
_cell.angle_alpha   90.00
_cell.angle_beta   90.00
_cell.angle_gamma   90.00
#
_symmetry.space_group_name_H-M   'P 1'
#
loop_
_entity.id
_entity.type
_entity.pdbx_description
1 polymer ?
#
loop_
_entity_poly.entity_id
_entity_poly.type
_entity_poly.pdbx_seq_one_letter_code
_entity_poly.pdbx_strand_id
1 'polypeptide(L)'
;MNDAELASLLAGCARCPYPGVWQDSPSTERTVDGARYALVADDPGLSALGVRREDGSLWCLPEDGVPHLVNSSVEAFVAFNRAYEEAAAEAAAYEGPGDGLGGAEAVDLAEQAADALTEALLERFGALDAEAVADENSFWHIGAEEMGYGMSA
;
A
#
# COMPACT_ATOMS: atom_id res chain seq x y z
N MET A 1 -19.56 0.03 9.38
CA MET A 1 -19.24 1.19 8.53
C MET A 1 -20.19 1.31 7.34
N ASN A 2 -20.80 2.48 7.15
CA ASN A 2 -21.67 2.78 6.01
C ASN A 2 -20.92 3.54 4.89
N ASP A 3 -21.57 3.72 3.72
CA ASP A 3 -20.94 4.33 2.54
C ASP A 3 -20.58 5.81 2.73
N ALA A 4 -21.38 6.56 3.49
CA ALA A 4 -21.11 7.98 3.73
C ALA A 4 -19.87 8.16 4.63
N GLU A 5 -19.74 7.33 5.67
CA GLU A 5 -18.55 7.27 6.52
C GLU A 5 -17.31 6.92 5.70
N LEU A 6 -17.40 5.84 4.91
CA LEU A 6 -16.30 5.35 4.08
C LEU A 6 -15.84 6.38 3.05
N ALA A 7 -16.78 6.99 2.32
CA ALA A 7 -16.47 8.03 1.34
C ALA A 7 -15.83 9.26 1.98
N SER A 8 -16.24 9.60 3.22
CA SER A 8 -15.65 10.72 3.96
C SER A 8 -14.21 10.43 4.38
N LEU A 9 -13.92 9.22 4.83
CA LEU A 9 -12.57 8.81 5.24
C LEU A 9 -11.61 8.71 4.05
N LEU A 10 -12.06 8.17 2.92
CA LEU A 10 -11.26 8.02 1.71
C LEU A 10 -11.14 9.31 0.88
N ALA A 11 -11.81 10.39 1.28
CA ALA A 11 -11.78 11.66 0.55
C ALA A 11 -10.35 12.22 0.51
N GLY A 12 -9.83 12.42 -0.70
CA GLY A 12 -8.48 12.95 -0.91
C GLY A 12 -7.34 11.96 -0.67
N CYS A 13 -7.64 10.68 -0.43
CA CYS A 13 -6.63 9.63 -0.40
C CYS A 13 -6.06 9.39 -1.81
N ALA A 14 -4.75 9.20 -1.90
CA ALA A 14 -4.03 8.98 -3.15
C ALA A 14 -4.30 7.64 -3.83
N ARG A 15 -4.91 6.70 -3.08
CA ARG A 15 -5.43 5.44 -3.64
C ARG A 15 -4.31 4.56 -4.25
N CYS A 16 -3.11 4.60 -3.69
CA CYS A 16 -1.92 3.88 -4.11
C CYS A 16 -1.44 2.90 -3.02
N PRO A 17 -0.55 1.92 -3.34
CA PRO A 17 -0.05 1.52 -4.65
C PRO A 17 -0.96 0.54 -5.43
N TYR A 18 -2.20 0.32 -4.99
CA TYR A 18 -3.08 -0.67 -5.62
C TYR A 18 -3.40 -0.31 -7.09
N PRO A 19 -3.18 -1.22 -8.06
CA PRO A 19 -3.29 -0.90 -9.49
C PRO A 19 -4.73 -0.89 -10.04
N GLY A 20 -5.70 -1.40 -9.27
CA GLY A 20 -7.09 -1.51 -9.70
C GLY A 20 -7.83 -0.18 -9.77
N VAL A 21 -9.05 -0.24 -10.32
CA VAL A 21 -9.93 0.91 -10.50
C VAL A 21 -10.68 1.20 -9.21
N TRP A 22 -10.48 2.41 -8.69
CA TRP A 22 -11.15 2.88 -7.48
C TRP A 22 -12.59 3.29 -7.75
N GLN A 23 -13.48 2.88 -6.86
CA GLN A 23 -14.92 3.06 -6.97
C GLN A 23 -15.38 4.22 -6.09
N ASP A 24 -16.35 5.00 -6.57
CA ASP A 24 -17.03 6.01 -5.78
C ASP A 24 -18.25 5.40 -5.07
N SER A 25 -18.75 6.11 -4.05
CA SER A 25 -20.00 5.74 -3.37
C SER A 25 -21.20 5.84 -4.33
N PRO A 26 -22.17 4.92 -4.28
CA PRO A 26 -22.29 3.80 -3.32
C PRO A 26 -21.40 2.61 -3.70
N SER A 27 -20.84 1.96 -2.68
CA SER A 27 -19.93 0.84 -2.88
C SER A 27 -20.68 -0.44 -3.25
N THR A 28 -20.19 -1.14 -4.27
CA THR A 28 -20.61 -2.52 -4.55
C THR A 28 -20.31 -3.41 -3.35
N GLU A 29 -21.22 -4.29 -2.95
CA GLU A 29 -20.99 -5.23 -1.85
C GLU A 29 -20.52 -6.60 -2.35
N ARG A 30 -19.56 -7.21 -1.63
CA ARG A 30 -19.12 -8.60 -1.81
C ARG A 30 -19.17 -9.34 -0.49
N THR A 31 -19.65 -10.58 -0.48
CA THR A 31 -19.61 -11.44 0.71
C THR A 31 -18.57 -12.52 0.50
N VAL A 32 -17.63 -12.67 1.43
CA VAL A 32 -16.60 -13.72 1.44
C VAL A 32 -16.61 -14.37 2.82
N ASP A 33 -16.79 -15.69 2.88
CA ASP A 33 -16.85 -16.47 4.12
C ASP A 33 -17.82 -15.90 5.18
N GLY A 34 -18.94 -15.35 4.73
CA GLY A 34 -19.97 -14.75 5.59
C GLY A 34 -19.68 -13.30 6.04
N ALA A 35 -18.47 -12.79 5.82
CA ALA A 35 -18.13 -11.39 6.05
C ALA A 35 -18.54 -10.53 4.84
N ARG A 36 -19.15 -9.37 5.12
CA ARG A 36 -19.57 -8.40 4.11
C ARG A 36 -18.51 -7.32 3.91
N TYR A 37 -18.18 -7.04 2.66
CA TYR A 37 -17.21 -6.04 2.26
C TYR A 37 -17.85 -5.00 1.35
N ALA A 38 -17.54 -3.73 1.59
CA ALA A 38 -17.75 -2.63 0.65
C ALA A 38 -16.55 -2.54 -0.28
N LEU A 39 -16.72 -2.80 -1.57
CA LEU A 39 -15.63 -2.70 -2.53
C LEU A 39 -15.27 -1.23 -2.77
N VAL A 40 -13.98 -0.92 -2.62
CA VAL A 40 -13.41 0.42 -2.81
C VAL A 40 -12.49 0.49 -4.03
N ALA A 41 -11.94 -0.65 -4.45
CA ALA A 41 -11.25 -0.78 -5.72
C ALA A 41 -11.44 -2.19 -6.30
N ASP A 42 -11.37 -2.33 -7.62
CA ASP A 42 -11.49 -3.60 -8.34
C ASP A 42 -10.40 -3.69 -9.41
N ASP A 43 -9.68 -4.81 -9.42
CA ASP A 43 -8.71 -5.19 -10.45
C ASP A 43 -9.24 -6.44 -11.18
N PRO A 44 -9.96 -6.26 -12.30
CA PRO A 44 -10.73 -7.34 -12.92
C PRO A 44 -9.87 -8.54 -13.29
N GLY A 45 -10.26 -9.73 -12.84
CA GLY A 45 -9.53 -10.97 -13.11
C GLY A 45 -8.45 -11.31 -12.08
N LEU A 46 -8.19 -10.42 -11.10
CA LEU A 46 -7.08 -10.55 -10.17
C LEU A 46 -7.53 -10.41 -8.72
N SER A 47 -8.06 -9.25 -8.34
CA SER A 47 -8.42 -8.96 -6.94
C SER A 47 -9.38 -7.77 -6.81
N ALA A 48 -9.81 -7.49 -5.59
CA ALA A 48 -10.48 -6.24 -5.24
C ALA A 48 -10.02 -5.78 -3.86
N LEU A 49 -10.06 -4.48 -3.59
CA LEU A 49 -9.95 -3.95 -2.22
C LEU A 49 -11.35 -3.77 -1.63
N GLY A 50 -11.55 -4.32 -0.44
CA GLY A 50 -12.83 -4.29 0.26
C GLY A 50 -12.68 -3.88 1.71
N VAL A 51 -13.52 -2.95 2.17
CA VAL A 51 -13.64 -2.60 3.59
C VAL A 51 -14.67 -3.49 4.25
N ARG A 52 -14.27 -4.26 5.24
CA ARG A 52 -15.17 -5.12 6.02
C ARG A 52 -16.16 -4.25 6.78
N ARG A 53 -17.46 -4.47 6.55
CA ARG A 53 -18.54 -3.64 7.11
C ARG A 53 -18.60 -3.67 8.64
N GLU A 54 -18.22 -4.80 9.22
CA GLU A 54 -18.34 -5.07 10.66
C GLU A 54 -17.41 -4.18 11.50
N ASP A 55 -16.14 -4.05 11.08
CA ASP A 55 -15.12 -3.38 11.88
C ASP A 55 -14.32 -2.30 11.12
N GLY A 56 -14.53 -2.14 9.82
CA GLY A 56 -13.85 -1.11 9.02
C GLY A 56 -12.43 -1.47 8.61
N SER A 57 -11.97 -2.71 8.84
CA SER A 57 -10.68 -3.18 8.34
C SER A 57 -10.68 -3.27 6.80
N LEU A 58 -9.54 -2.97 6.17
CA LEU A 58 -9.35 -3.02 4.73
C LEU A 58 -8.64 -4.31 4.35
N TRP A 59 -9.18 -5.00 3.34
CA TRP A 59 -8.71 -6.30 2.89
C TRP A 59 -8.52 -6.31 1.38
N CYS A 60 -7.55 -7.08 0.93
CA CYS A 60 -7.44 -7.49 -0.45
C CYS A 60 -8.16 -8.84 -0.62
N LEU A 61 -9.03 -8.89 -1.62
CA LEU A 61 -9.94 -9.98 -1.92
C LEU A 61 -9.52 -10.56 -3.29
N PRO A 62 -8.60 -11.53 -3.34
CA PRO A 62 -8.21 -12.18 -4.59
C PRO A 62 -9.41 -12.89 -5.22
N GLU A 63 -9.43 -13.02 -6.55
CA GLU A 63 -10.44 -13.82 -7.25
C GLU A 63 -10.36 -15.29 -6.84
N ASP A 64 -9.13 -15.81 -6.82
CA ASP A 64 -8.79 -17.14 -6.35
C ASP A 64 -7.80 -17.04 -5.18
N GLY A 65 -8.28 -17.25 -3.95
CA GLY A 65 -7.41 -17.29 -2.79
C GLY A 65 -8.07 -16.88 -1.49
N VAL A 66 -7.23 -16.68 -0.48
CA VAL A 66 -7.66 -16.26 0.85
C VAL A 66 -7.55 -14.73 0.96
N PRO A 67 -8.58 -14.05 1.47
CA PRO A 67 -8.48 -12.64 1.81
C PRO A 67 -7.30 -12.36 2.74
N HIS A 68 -6.56 -11.30 2.47
CA HIS A 68 -5.46 -10.85 3.32
C HIS A 68 -5.67 -9.41 3.76
N LEU A 69 -5.26 -9.14 5.00
CA LEU A 69 -5.38 -7.82 5.61
C LEU A 69 -4.46 -6.85 4.88
N VAL A 70 -4.98 -5.68 4.53
CA VAL A 70 -4.20 -4.55 4.00
C VAL A 70 -3.97 -3.54 5.10
N ASN A 71 -5.02 -3.18 5.86
CA ASN A 71 -4.91 -2.36 7.05
C ASN A 71 -6.02 -2.69 8.05
N SER A 72 -5.72 -2.56 9.33
CA SER A 72 -6.69 -2.75 10.42
C SER A 72 -7.81 -1.71 10.43
N SER A 73 -7.62 -0.56 9.76
CA SER A 73 -8.65 0.48 9.58
C SER A 73 -8.45 1.30 8.28
N VAL A 74 -9.50 2.00 7.84
CA VAL A 74 -9.44 2.93 6.71
C VAL A 74 -8.52 4.13 7.02
N GLU A 75 -8.54 4.61 8.25
CA GLU A 75 -7.69 5.70 8.72
C GLU A 75 -6.21 5.32 8.64
N ALA A 76 -5.86 4.10 9.06
CA ALA A 76 -4.50 3.57 8.89
C ALA A 76 -4.13 3.49 7.40
N PHE A 77 -5.03 3.00 6.54
CA PHE A 77 -4.79 2.96 5.10
C PHE A 77 -4.49 4.36 4.50
N VAL A 78 -5.24 5.39 4.91
CA VAL A 78 -4.99 6.77 4.47
C VAL A 78 -3.64 7.29 4.97
N ALA A 79 -3.28 6.99 6.23
CA ALA A 79 -1.99 7.37 6.78
C ALA A 79 -0.82 6.68 6.06
N PHE A 80 -0.98 5.39 5.70
CA PHE A 80 -0.02 4.64 4.91
C PHE A 80 0.13 5.21 3.51
N ASN A 81 -0.98 5.54 2.83
CA ASN A 81 -0.95 6.16 1.50
C ASN A 81 -0.12 7.44 1.51
N ARG A 82 -0.34 8.30 2.51
CA ARG A 82 0.42 9.54 2.65
C ARG A 82 1.91 9.27 2.87
N ALA A 83 2.26 8.37 3.78
CA ALA A 83 3.66 8.02 4.02
C ALA A 83 4.32 7.41 2.78
N TYR A 84 3.57 6.60 2.02
CA TYR A 84 4.00 6.04 0.74
C TYR A 84 4.23 7.14 -0.30
N GLU A 85 3.33 8.11 -0.45
CA GLU A 85 3.52 9.25 -1.36
C GLU A 85 4.75 10.08 -1.01
N GLU A 86 4.97 10.35 0.28
CA GLU A 86 6.14 11.07 0.77
C GLU A 86 7.44 10.31 0.42
N ALA A 87 7.47 8.99 0.61
CA ALA A 87 8.60 8.14 0.23
C ALA A 87 8.78 8.04 -1.30
N ALA A 88 7.70 7.93 -2.06
CA ALA A 88 7.75 7.91 -3.52
C ALA A 88 8.33 9.22 -4.09
N ALA A 89 8.00 10.36 -3.47
CA ALA A 89 8.57 11.64 -3.83
C ALA A 89 10.07 11.73 -3.49
N GLU A 90 10.50 11.15 -2.36
CA GLU A 90 11.92 11.04 -1.99
C GLU A 90 12.68 10.17 -2.99
N ALA A 91 12.15 8.99 -3.32
CA ALA A 91 12.70 8.09 -4.34
C ALA A 91 12.83 8.79 -5.70
N ALA A 92 11.80 9.50 -6.15
CA ALA A 92 11.82 10.22 -7.43
C ALA A 92 12.79 11.41 -7.45
N ALA A 93 13.12 11.98 -6.29
CA ALA A 93 14.09 13.05 -6.16
C ALA A 93 15.55 12.56 -6.00
N TYR A 94 15.77 11.25 -5.89
CA TYR A 94 17.09 10.67 -5.78
C TYR A 94 17.84 10.77 -7.12
N GLU A 95 18.91 11.55 -7.16
CA GLU A 95 19.73 11.78 -8.37
C GLU A 95 20.84 10.72 -8.55
N GLY A 96 20.85 9.68 -7.72
CA GLY A 96 21.91 8.69 -7.68
C GLY A 96 23.11 9.10 -6.82
N PRO A 97 24.09 8.20 -6.67
CA PRO A 97 25.33 8.52 -5.99
C PRO A 97 26.17 9.39 -6.93
N GLY A 98 26.50 10.61 -6.48
CA GLY A 98 27.03 11.68 -7.33
C GLY A 98 28.29 11.33 -8.15
N ASP A 99 28.64 12.23 -9.08
CA ASP A 99 29.73 12.02 -10.03
C ASP A 99 31.07 11.64 -9.38
N GLY A 100 31.79 10.70 -9.98
CA GLY A 100 33.18 10.35 -9.63
C GLY A 100 33.38 8.97 -9.02
N LEU A 101 32.32 8.18 -8.88
CA LEU A 101 32.37 6.79 -8.41
C LEU A 101 32.59 5.80 -9.55
N GLY A 102 33.25 4.67 -9.24
CA GLY A 102 33.30 3.53 -10.14
C GLY A 102 31.92 2.89 -10.29
N GLY A 103 31.65 2.25 -11.43
CA GLY A 103 30.33 1.67 -11.70
C GLY A 103 29.85 0.65 -10.66
N ALA A 104 30.75 -0.12 -10.05
CA ALA A 104 30.39 -1.04 -8.97
C ALA A 104 30.05 -0.29 -7.66
N GLU A 105 30.86 0.70 -7.27
CA GLU A 105 30.61 1.50 -6.06
C GLU A 105 29.32 2.33 -6.17
N ALA A 106 28.99 2.80 -7.37
CA ALA A 106 27.73 3.50 -7.62
C ALA A 106 26.51 2.57 -7.47
N VAL A 107 26.59 1.32 -7.93
CA VAL A 107 25.51 0.34 -7.76
C VAL A 107 25.32 0.02 -6.27
N ASP A 108 26.40 -0.29 -5.56
CA ASP A 108 26.34 -0.63 -4.13
C ASP A 108 25.70 0.51 -3.29
N LEU A 109 25.98 1.77 -3.63
CA LEU A 109 25.41 2.93 -2.93
C LEU A 109 23.94 3.18 -3.30
N ALA A 110 23.54 2.90 -4.54
CA ALA A 110 22.14 2.99 -4.93
C ALA A 110 21.29 1.91 -4.25
N GLU A 111 21.80 0.68 -4.15
CA GLU A 111 21.15 -0.41 -3.40
C GLU A 111 21.01 -0.05 -1.91
N GLN A 112 22.07 0.47 -1.27
CA GLN A 112 22.00 0.92 0.13
C GLN A 112 20.98 2.04 0.36
N ALA A 113 20.85 2.97 -0.60
CA ALA A 113 19.86 4.04 -0.52
C ALA A 113 18.43 3.50 -0.66
N ALA A 114 18.21 2.55 -1.56
CA ALA A 114 16.94 1.86 -1.73
C ALA A 114 16.55 1.08 -0.47
N ASP A 115 17.47 0.26 0.07
CA ASP A 115 17.25 -0.51 1.31
C ASP A 115 16.91 0.42 2.47
N ALA A 116 17.65 1.51 2.64
CA ALA A 116 17.40 2.48 3.71
C ALA A 116 16.02 3.15 3.58
N LEU A 117 15.56 3.44 2.36
CA LEU A 117 14.22 3.99 2.13
C LEU A 117 13.14 2.96 2.49
N THR A 118 13.28 1.72 2.02
CA THR A 118 12.34 0.63 2.29
C THR A 118 12.25 0.35 3.80
N GLU A 119 13.38 0.21 4.49
CA GLU A 119 13.42 -0.01 5.95
C GLU A 119 12.75 1.14 6.71
N ALA A 120 13.06 2.39 6.36
CA ALA A 120 12.47 3.56 7.01
C ALA A 120 10.96 3.66 6.77
N LEU A 121 10.47 3.29 5.58
CA LEU A 121 9.05 3.28 5.27
C LEU A 121 8.32 2.18 6.06
N LEU A 122 8.90 0.98 6.14
CA LEU A 122 8.35 -0.13 6.91
C LEU A 122 8.31 0.16 8.41
N GLU A 123 9.32 0.84 8.96
CA GLU A 123 9.30 1.29 10.36
C GLU A 123 8.13 2.26 10.61
N ARG A 124 7.92 3.24 9.71
CA ARG A 124 6.79 4.18 9.80
C ARG A 124 5.46 3.44 9.72
N PHE A 125 5.32 2.48 8.82
CA PHE A 125 4.14 1.63 8.71
C PHE A 125 3.89 0.82 9.98
N GLY A 126 4.91 0.20 10.56
CA GLY A 126 4.78 -0.54 11.81
C GLY A 126 4.30 0.32 12.99
N ALA A 127 4.71 1.59 13.02
CA ALA A 127 4.24 2.54 14.04
C ALA A 127 2.77 2.97 13.83
N LEU A 128 2.27 2.93 12.60
CA LEU A 128 0.90 3.31 12.24
C LEU A 128 -0.08 2.13 12.36
N ASP A 129 0.32 0.95 11.91
CA ASP A 129 -0.50 -0.27 11.87
C ASP A 129 0.38 -1.52 11.78
N ALA A 130 0.83 -2.02 12.93
CA ALA A 130 1.74 -3.18 13.00
C ALA A 130 1.15 -4.46 12.39
N GLU A 131 -0.17 -4.65 12.41
CA GLU A 131 -0.81 -5.84 11.83
C GLU A 131 -0.72 -5.85 10.31
N ALA A 132 -0.76 -4.67 9.67
CA ALA A 132 -0.66 -4.51 8.22
C ALA A 132 0.71 -4.90 7.64
N VAL A 133 1.76 -4.89 8.46
CA VAL A 133 3.15 -5.18 8.08
C VAL A 133 3.77 -6.34 8.85
N ALA A 134 2.94 -7.16 9.49
CA ALA A 134 3.41 -8.31 10.28
C ALA A 134 4.00 -9.43 9.41
N ASP A 135 3.60 -9.52 8.15
CA ASP A 135 4.08 -10.50 7.16
C ASP A 135 4.94 -9.79 6.10
N GLU A 136 6.10 -10.36 5.78
CA GLU A 136 7.02 -9.86 4.73
C GLU A 136 6.39 -9.91 3.32
N ASN A 137 5.38 -10.75 3.11
CA ASN A 137 4.61 -10.84 1.88
C ASN A 137 3.32 -10.01 1.93
N SER A 138 3.18 -9.14 2.92
CA SER A 138 2.03 -8.23 3.00
C SER A 138 2.07 -7.19 1.88
N PHE A 139 0.90 -6.66 1.55
CA PHE A 139 0.71 -5.66 0.50
C PHE A 139 1.69 -4.47 0.61
N TRP A 140 1.93 -3.99 1.84
CA TRP A 140 2.79 -2.83 2.07
C TRP A 140 4.28 -3.13 2.07
N HIS A 141 4.68 -4.35 2.44
CA HIS A 141 6.07 -4.79 2.24
C HIS A 141 6.42 -4.85 0.76
N ILE A 142 5.59 -5.52 -0.04
CA ILE A 142 5.77 -5.59 -1.49
C ILE A 142 5.82 -4.17 -2.10
N GLY A 143 4.89 -3.30 -1.71
CA GLY A 143 4.88 -1.91 -2.20
C GLY A 143 6.16 -1.13 -1.85
N ALA A 144 6.70 -1.31 -0.64
CA ALA A 144 7.92 -0.63 -0.20
C ALA A 144 9.17 -1.17 -0.89
N GLU A 145 9.23 -2.48 -1.16
CA GLU A 145 10.33 -3.12 -1.89
C GLU A 145 10.34 -2.70 -3.36
N GLU A 146 9.19 -2.75 -4.04
CA GLU A 146 9.07 -2.33 -5.45
C GLU A 146 9.46 -0.86 -5.65
N MET A 147 9.17 0.00 -4.67
CA MET A 147 9.64 1.39 -4.68
C MET A 147 11.17 1.47 -4.62
N GLY A 148 11.80 0.72 -3.72
CA GLY A 148 13.26 0.64 -3.58
C GLY A 148 13.91 0.13 -4.86
N TYR A 149 13.40 -0.95 -5.45
CA TYR A 149 13.91 -1.48 -6.72
C TYR A 149 13.84 -0.47 -7.87
N GLY A 150 12.81 0.39 -7.88
CA GLY A 150 12.69 1.48 -8.84
C GLY A 150 13.80 2.54 -8.75
N MET A 151 14.49 2.67 -7.61
CA MET A 151 15.63 3.59 -7.43
C MET A 151 16.96 3.01 -7.91
N SER A 152 17.09 1.67 -7.87
CA SER A 152 18.32 0.95 -8.23
C SER A 152 18.37 0.48 -9.70
N ALA A 153 17.27 0.64 -10.45
CA ALA A 153 17.12 0.22 -11.84
C ALA A 153 17.65 1.24 -12.87
#